data_AF-A0AAD6KEL3-F1
#
_entry.id   AF-A0AAD6KEL3-F1
#
_cell.length_a   1.000
_cell.length_b   1.000
_cell.length_c   1.000
_cell.angle_alpha   90.00
_cell.angle_beta   90.00
_cell.angle_gamma   90.00
#
_symmetry.space_group_name_H-M   'P 1'
#
loop_
_entity.id
_entity.type
_entity.pdbx_description
1 polymer ?
#
loop_
_entity_poly.entity_id
_entity_poly.type
_entity_poly.pdbx_seq_one_letter_code
_entity_poly.pdbx_strand_id
1 'polypeptide(L)'
;MNNVSFEAKPIDILQAYYRSINGVFDRDFPSEPPKYYNFTGNMTSIDVTSAKGTKVTMLNYGESVEIVFQGTNLLAEMNHPIHLHGFSFYLVGTGKGNFNNVTDPKSYNLIDPPEINTVALPKSGWAAIRFVADNPGVWFIHCHLERHSSWGMDTVLIVRNGKTRATSMRPPPASLPSCS
;
A
#
# COMPACT_ATOMS: atom_id res chain seq x y z
N MET A 1 0.25 5.43 -5.99
CA MET A 1 0.72 5.80 -4.62
C MET A 1 2.20 6.22 -4.68
N ASN A 2 2.68 7.13 -3.83
CA ASN A 2 4.07 7.69 -3.87
C ASN A 2 4.56 8.09 -5.27
N ASN A 3 3.69 8.79 -6.02
CA ASN A 3 3.90 9.22 -7.41
C ASN A 3 4.10 8.10 -8.46
N VAL A 4 3.79 6.86 -8.10
CA VAL A 4 3.70 5.72 -9.03
C VAL A 4 2.22 5.43 -9.30
N SER A 5 1.79 5.51 -10.55
CA SER A 5 0.48 5.00 -11.01
C SER A 5 0.66 3.53 -11.36
N PHE A 6 -0.01 2.66 -10.60
CA PHE A 6 0.07 1.23 -10.80
C PHE A 6 -0.46 0.83 -12.18
N GLU A 7 0.29 0.00 -12.88
CA GLU A 7 -0.10 -0.54 -14.19
C GLU A 7 -0.14 -2.06 -14.09
N ALA A 8 -1.30 -2.67 -14.36
CA ALA A 8 -1.40 -4.12 -14.41
C ALA A 8 -0.63 -4.68 -15.63
N LYS A 9 -0.03 -5.86 -15.47
CA LYS A 9 0.65 -6.59 -16.55
C LYS A 9 -0.18 -7.82 -16.95
N PRO A 10 0.01 -8.36 -18.17
CA PRO A 10 -0.66 -9.58 -18.62
C PRO A 10 -0.38 -10.80 -17.74
N ILE A 11 0.82 -10.88 -17.16
CA ILE A 11 1.19 -11.90 -16.17
C ILE A 11 0.90 -11.35 -14.78
N ASP A 12 0.12 -12.09 -13.99
CA ASP A 12 -0.19 -11.68 -12.62
C ASP A 12 1.05 -11.75 -11.70
N ILE A 13 1.10 -10.87 -10.70
CA ILE A 13 2.25 -10.72 -9.81
C ILE A 13 2.48 -12.00 -8.97
N LEU A 14 1.42 -12.71 -8.60
CA LEU A 14 1.53 -13.94 -7.80
C LEU A 14 2.21 -15.05 -8.60
N GLN A 15 1.80 -15.28 -9.84
CA GLN A 15 2.44 -16.23 -10.75
C GLN A 15 3.89 -15.83 -11.03
N ALA A 16 4.13 -14.54 -11.30
CA ALA A 16 5.48 -14.04 -11.55
C ALA A 16 6.39 -14.23 -10.33
N TYR A 17 5.89 -13.94 -9.13
CA TYR A 17 6.61 -14.16 -7.87
C TYR A 17 6.90 -15.65 -7.64
N TYR A 18 5.88 -16.51 -7.72
CA TYR A 18 6.01 -17.93 -7.44
C TYR A 18 6.96 -18.65 -8.41
N ARG A 19 6.90 -18.28 -9.70
CA ARG A 19 7.72 -18.90 -10.76
C ARG A 19 9.01 -18.13 -11.05
N SER A 20 9.32 -17.07 -10.30
CA SER A 20 10.49 -16.22 -10.51
C SER A 20 10.60 -15.68 -11.95
N ILE A 21 9.47 -15.22 -12.52
CA ILE A 21 9.42 -14.62 -13.86
C ILE A 21 9.92 -13.17 -13.77
N ASN A 22 10.90 -12.83 -14.60
CA ASN A 22 11.48 -11.49 -14.65
C ASN A 22 10.64 -10.53 -15.50
N GLY A 23 10.74 -9.22 -15.22
CA GLY A 23 10.14 -8.16 -16.05
C GLY A 23 8.65 -7.91 -15.85
N VAL A 24 7.99 -8.57 -14.87
CA VAL A 24 6.57 -8.36 -14.56
C VAL A 24 6.37 -7.23 -13.55
N PHE A 25 7.25 -7.14 -12.55
CA PHE A 25 7.19 -6.10 -11.53
C PHE A 25 8.60 -5.73 -11.05
N ASP A 26 8.75 -4.51 -10.55
CA ASP A 26 9.95 -4.07 -9.85
C ASP A 26 9.74 -4.14 -8.33
N ARG A 27 10.82 -4.40 -7.59
CA ARG A 27 10.82 -4.57 -6.12
C ARG A 27 11.17 -3.29 -5.36
N ASP A 28 11.10 -2.15 -6.03
CA ASP A 28 11.59 -0.84 -5.60
C ASP A 28 10.44 0.17 -5.41
N PHE A 29 9.24 -0.30 -5.00
CA PHE A 29 8.20 0.64 -4.60
C PHE A 29 8.76 1.54 -3.48
N PRO A 30 8.74 2.87 -3.64
CA PRO A 30 9.43 3.75 -2.71
C PRO A 30 8.66 3.82 -1.38
N SER A 31 9.38 3.70 -0.26
CA SER A 31 8.80 3.81 1.08
C SER A 31 8.36 5.23 1.43
N GLU A 32 8.91 6.22 0.73
CA GLU A 32 8.63 7.65 0.89
C GLU A 32 8.28 8.29 -0.46
N PRO A 33 7.53 9.41 -0.49
CA PRO A 33 7.31 10.12 -1.74
C PRO A 33 8.64 10.64 -2.31
N PRO A 34 8.85 10.58 -3.64
CA PRO A 34 10.12 10.99 -4.27
C PRO A 34 10.40 12.50 -4.12
N LYS A 35 9.38 13.29 -3.79
CA LYS A 35 9.51 14.73 -3.52
C LYS A 35 8.56 15.12 -2.39
N TYR A 36 9.12 15.75 -1.36
CA TYR A 36 8.34 16.36 -0.29
C TYR A 36 7.89 17.77 -0.69
N TYR A 37 6.65 18.08 -0.35
CA TYR A 37 6.04 19.40 -0.47
C TYR A 37 4.94 19.51 0.59
N ASN A 38 4.27 20.66 0.66
CA ASN A 38 3.09 20.80 1.50
C ASN A 38 1.91 20.02 0.87
N PHE A 39 1.79 18.72 1.20
CA PHE A 39 0.82 17.79 0.61
C PHE A 39 -0.64 18.23 0.78
N THR A 40 -0.94 19.01 1.80
CA THR A 40 -2.29 19.56 2.04
C THR A 40 -2.36 21.07 1.81
N GLY A 41 -1.39 21.63 1.09
CA GLY A 41 -1.29 23.06 0.77
C GLY A 41 -1.90 23.43 -0.58
N ASN A 42 -1.42 24.55 -1.13
CA ASN A 42 -1.76 24.98 -2.48
C ASN A 42 -0.97 24.17 -3.53
N MET A 43 -1.68 23.62 -4.52
CA MET A 43 -1.14 22.69 -5.53
C MET A 43 -0.93 23.31 -6.92
N THR A 44 -1.13 24.61 -7.09
CA THR A 44 -1.07 25.26 -8.42
C THR A 44 0.26 25.10 -9.14
N SER A 45 1.36 24.93 -8.41
CA SER A 45 2.72 24.77 -8.96
C SER A 45 3.25 23.34 -8.86
N ILE A 46 2.42 22.37 -8.49
CA ILE A 46 2.83 20.96 -8.35
C ILE A 46 2.53 20.22 -9.64
N ASP A 47 3.51 19.49 -10.13
CA ASP A 47 3.36 18.59 -11.28
C ASP A 47 2.35 17.49 -10.94
N VAL A 48 1.31 17.37 -11.75
CA VAL A 48 0.25 16.37 -11.60
C VAL A 48 0.60 15.02 -12.23
N THR A 49 1.73 14.94 -12.94
CA THR A 49 2.13 13.73 -13.64
C THR A 49 2.76 12.71 -12.70
N SER A 50 2.31 11.46 -12.82
CA SER A 50 2.85 10.30 -12.10
C SER A 50 3.58 9.39 -13.07
N ALA A 51 4.64 8.73 -12.61
CA ALA A 51 5.29 7.67 -13.36
C ALA A 51 4.40 6.42 -13.37
N LYS A 52 4.18 5.79 -14.52
CA LYS A 52 3.52 4.49 -14.57
C LYS A 52 4.49 3.39 -14.19
N GLY A 53 4.04 2.39 -13.44
CA GLY A 53 4.87 1.23 -13.14
C GLY A 53 4.18 0.17 -12.28
N THR A 54 4.67 -1.06 -12.37
CA THR A 54 4.22 -2.19 -11.57
C THR A 54 5.25 -2.42 -10.47
N LYS A 55 5.17 -1.62 -9.40
CA LYS A 55 6.15 -1.64 -8.31
C LYS A 55 5.56 -2.20 -7.03
N VAL A 56 6.30 -3.08 -6.37
CA VAL A 56 5.88 -3.79 -5.16
C VAL A 56 6.84 -3.53 -3.99
N THR A 57 6.35 -3.67 -2.77
CA THR A 57 7.16 -3.67 -1.55
C THR A 57 7.38 -5.12 -1.10
N MET A 58 8.64 -5.49 -0.85
CA MET A 58 9.00 -6.80 -0.31
C MET A 58 9.11 -6.74 1.21
N LEU A 59 8.38 -7.61 1.91
CA LEU A 59 8.41 -7.75 3.36
C LEU A 59 8.89 -9.15 3.74
N ASN A 60 9.60 -9.25 4.87
CA ASN A 60 9.90 -10.54 5.48
C ASN A 60 8.76 -10.99 6.39
N TYR A 61 8.55 -12.30 6.46
CA TYR A 61 7.59 -12.88 7.39
C TYR A 61 7.85 -12.42 8.83
N GLY A 62 6.81 -11.91 9.49
CA GLY A 62 6.86 -11.46 10.88
C GLY A 62 7.39 -10.04 11.09
N GLU A 63 7.66 -9.28 10.02
CA GLU A 63 8.00 -7.85 10.17
C GLU A 63 6.83 -7.08 10.78
N SER A 64 7.13 -6.21 11.74
CA SER A 64 6.18 -5.21 12.24
C SER A 64 6.22 -4.00 11.32
N VAL A 65 5.09 -3.70 10.69
CA VAL A 65 5.00 -2.68 9.64
C VAL A 65 4.11 -1.54 10.13
N GLU A 66 4.58 -0.31 9.94
CA GLU A 66 3.75 0.90 9.99
C GLU A 66 3.64 1.48 8.59
N ILE A 67 2.41 1.77 8.15
CA ILE A 67 2.16 2.52 6.92
C ILE A 67 1.43 3.79 7.29
N VAL A 68 1.99 4.92 6.87
CA VAL A 68 1.33 6.23 6.97
C VAL A 68 0.83 6.62 5.59
N PHE A 69 -0.48 6.65 5.43
CA PHE A 69 -1.13 7.20 4.26
C PHE A 69 -1.24 8.71 4.41
N GLN A 70 -0.68 9.46 3.46
CA GLN A 70 -0.81 10.92 3.37
C GLN A 70 -1.70 11.28 2.18
N GLY A 71 -2.82 11.94 2.45
CA GLY A 71 -3.66 12.52 1.42
C GLY A 71 -3.04 13.78 0.83
N THR A 72 -3.25 14.01 -0.45
CA THR A 72 -2.80 15.23 -1.13
C THR A 72 -3.98 16.06 -1.61
N ASN A 73 -3.85 17.38 -1.67
CA ASN A 73 -4.84 18.27 -2.30
C ASN A 73 -4.70 18.35 -3.82
N LEU A 74 -3.87 17.49 -4.42
CA LEU A 74 -3.61 17.48 -5.85
C LEU A 74 -4.90 17.16 -6.62
N LEU A 75 -5.25 18.00 -7.60
CA LEU A 75 -6.52 17.99 -8.35
C LEU A 75 -7.76 18.28 -7.50
N ALA A 76 -8.03 17.48 -6.49
CA ALA A 76 -9.14 17.67 -5.56
C ALA A 76 -8.83 17.02 -4.21
N GLU A 77 -9.12 17.75 -3.14
CA GLU A 77 -9.10 17.22 -1.78
C GLU A 77 -10.27 16.25 -1.57
N MET A 78 -9.99 14.96 -1.36
CA MET A 78 -10.98 13.88 -1.26
C MET A 78 -10.63 12.87 -0.17
N ASN A 79 -11.64 12.19 0.36
CA ASN A 79 -11.45 11.01 1.20
C ASN A 79 -11.14 9.78 0.33
N HIS A 80 -10.15 8.98 0.73
CA HIS A 80 -9.81 7.74 0.04
C HIS A 80 -9.95 6.55 0.99
N PRO A 81 -10.88 5.60 0.75
CA PRO A 81 -10.92 4.35 1.48
C PRO A 81 -9.77 3.46 1.00
N ILE A 82 -8.72 3.30 1.79
CA ILE A 82 -7.57 2.45 1.45
C ILE A 82 -7.77 1.07 2.07
N HIS A 83 -7.79 0.05 1.22
CA HIS A 83 -7.96 -1.36 1.61
C HIS A 83 -6.65 -2.12 1.43
N LEU A 84 -6.33 -3.00 2.37
CA LEU A 84 -5.22 -3.96 2.29
C LEU A 84 -5.78 -5.38 2.30
N HIS A 85 -5.45 -6.15 1.27
CA HIS A 85 -5.79 -7.56 1.18
C HIS A 85 -4.94 -8.39 2.15
N GLY A 86 -5.44 -9.54 2.58
CA GLY A 86 -4.69 -10.51 3.38
C GLY A 86 -4.46 -10.16 4.84
N PHE A 87 -4.78 -8.92 5.25
CA PHE A 87 -4.58 -8.43 6.61
C PHE A 87 -5.78 -7.60 7.07
N SER A 88 -6.08 -7.69 8.36
CA SER A 88 -6.59 -6.52 9.09
C SER A 88 -5.40 -5.82 9.75
N PHE A 89 -5.59 -4.56 10.12
CA PHE A 89 -4.55 -3.72 10.70
C PHE A 89 -5.15 -2.80 11.77
N TYR A 90 -4.31 -2.38 12.70
CA TYR A 90 -4.68 -1.42 13.72
C TYR A 90 -4.54 0.00 13.19
N LEU A 91 -5.63 0.78 13.21
CA LEU A 91 -5.59 2.22 12.93
C LEU A 91 -5.12 2.95 14.20
N VAL A 92 -3.82 3.24 14.26
CA VAL A 92 -3.20 3.81 15.47
C VAL A 92 -3.31 5.33 15.52
N GLY A 93 -3.54 6.01 14.39
CA GLY A 93 -3.71 7.47 14.39
C GLY A 93 -4.30 8.00 13.10
N THR A 94 -4.96 9.15 13.20
CA THR A 94 -5.43 9.94 12.06
C THR A 94 -5.29 11.42 12.38
N GLY A 95 -5.04 12.25 11.38
CA GLY A 95 -4.94 13.68 11.57
C GLY A 95 -5.27 14.47 10.31
N LYS A 96 -5.37 15.79 10.48
CA LYS A 96 -5.47 16.75 9.37
C LYS A 96 -4.09 17.32 9.07
N GLY A 97 -3.90 17.80 7.85
CA GLY A 97 -2.64 18.37 7.39
C GLY A 97 -1.61 17.32 6.98
N ASN A 98 -0.36 17.74 6.95
CA ASN A 98 0.78 16.86 6.67
C ASN A 98 1.17 16.12 7.95
N PHE A 99 1.35 14.80 7.85
CA PHE A 99 1.88 13.98 8.92
C PHE A 99 3.27 14.47 9.37
N ASN A 100 3.46 14.56 10.68
CA ASN A 100 4.71 14.89 11.32
C ASN A 100 5.20 13.70 12.15
N ASN A 101 6.24 13.03 11.65
CA ASN A 101 6.82 11.83 12.25
C ASN A 101 7.42 12.01 13.66
N VAL A 102 7.58 13.25 14.15
CA VAL A 102 8.08 13.54 15.51
C VAL A 102 6.94 13.74 16.51
N THR A 103 5.83 14.32 16.06
CA THR A 103 4.76 14.78 16.97
C THR A 103 3.53 13.90 16.92
N ASP A 104 3.07 13.51 15.73
CA ASP A 104 1.85 12.73 15.58
C ASP A 104 1.92 11.34 16.23
N PRO A 105 3.04 10.58 16.16
CA PRO A 105 3.15 9.29 16.85
C PRO A 105 2.95 9.35 18.36
N LYS A 106 3.16 10.52 18.99
CA LYS A 106 2.94 10.71 20.44
C LYS A 106 1.46 10.68 20.82
N SER A 107 0.58 10.90 19.85
CA SER A 107 -0.88 10.85 20.01
C SER A 107 -1.52 9.55 19.54
N TYR A 108 -0.71 8.55 19.13
CA TYR A 108 -1.26 7.29 18.68
C TYR A 108 -2.04 6.58 19.78
N ASN A 109 -3.18 5.99 19.40
CA ASN A 109 -3.84 5.00 20.22
C ASN A 109 -3.07 3.69 20.12
N LEU A 110 -2.34 3.36 21.19
CA LEU A 110 -1.58 2.11 21.32
C LEU A 110 -2.16 1.17 22.37
N ILE A 111 -3.37 1.46 22.88
CA ILE A 111 -4.06 0.67 23.89
C ILE A 111 -5.14 -0.18 23.24
N ASP A 112 -6.06 0.46 22.50
CA ASP A 112 -7.22 -0.18 21.89
C ASP A 112 -7.56 0.40 20.49
N PRO A 113 -6.56 0.52 19.57
CA PRO A 113 -6.84 0.98 18.22
C PRO A 113 -7.80 0.01 17.50
N PRO A 114 -8.75 0.52 16.69
CA PRO A 114 -9.65 -0.34 15.97
C PRO A 114 -8.89 -1.19 14.94
N GLU A 115 -9.20 -2.49 14.91
CA GLU A 115 -8.69 -3.43 13.93
C GLU A 115 -9.63 -3.49 12.73
N ILE A 116 -9.17 -3.01 11.58
CA ILE A 116 -9.96 -2.86 10.36
C ILE A 116 -9.12 -3.26 9.14
N ASN A 117 -9.76 -3.58 8.02
CA ASN A 117 -9.07 -3.89 6.75
C ASN A 117 -9.13 -2.74 5.74
N THR A 118 -9.93 -1.72 6.01
CA THR A 118 -10.13 -0.55 5.14
C THR A 118 -10.16 0.69 6.01
N VAL A 119 -9.28 1.65 5.74
CA VAL A 119 -9.21 2.94 6.45
C VAL A 119 -9.65 4.07 5.56
N ALA A 120 -10.50 4.96 6.06
CA ALA A 120 -10.78 6.22 5.40
C ALA A 120 -9.62 7.19 5.63
N LEU A 121 -8.83 7.44 4.60
CA LEU A 121 -7.85 8.52 4.58
C LEU A 121 -8.60 9.86 4.58
N PRO A 122 -8.45 10.71 5.62
CA PRO A 122 -9.18 11.96 5.68
C PRO A 122 -8.78 12.91 4.57
N LYS A 123 -9.76 13.68 4.10
CA LYS A 123 -9.57 14.83 3.22
C LYS A 123 -8.53 15.76 3.82
N SER A 124 -7.49 16.05 3.04
CA SER A 124 -6.41 16.96 3.45
C SER A 124 -5.78 16.52 4.77
N GLY A 125 -5.51 15.22 4.92
CA GLY A 125 -5.04 14.62 6.16
C GLY A 125 -4.26 13.32 5.97
N TRP A 126 -4.06 12.60 7.07
CA TRP A 126 -3.26 11.37 7.12
C TRP A 126 -3.92 10.32 8.01
N ALA A 127 -3.54 9.06 7.78
CA ALA A 127 -3.90 7.92 8.61
C ALA A 127 -2.69 6.99 8.77
N ALA A 128 -2.43 6.51 9.98
CA ALA A 128 -1.33 5.59 10.29
C ALA A 128 -1.88 4.24 10.74
N ILE A 129 -1.42 3.18 10.11
CA ILE A 129 -1.82 1.81 10.40
C ILE A 129 -0.63 0.95 10.80
N ARG A 130 -0.85 -0.04 11.65
CA ARG A 130 0.16 -1.05 12.01
C ARG A 130 -0.38 -2.46 11.86
N PHE A 131 0.47 -3.37 11.37
CA PHE A 131 0.19 -4.80 11.31
C PHE A 131 1.50 -5.60 11.35
N VAL A 132 1.37 -6.91 11.56
CA VAL A 132 2.49 -7.85 11.42
C VAL A 132 2.35 -8.55 10.08
N ALA A 133 3.43 -8.59 9.29
CA ALA A 133 3.46 -9.28 8.01
C ALA A 133 3.58 -10.81 8.19
N ASP A 134 2.60 -11.43 8.84
CA ASP A 134 2.59 -12.86 9.20
C ASP A 134 1.76 -13.74 8.25
N ASN A 135 1.38 -13.20 7.09
CA ASN A 135 0.65 -13.92 6.04
C ASN A 135 1.49 -13.94 4.74
N PRO A 136 2.28 -15.00 4.47
CA PRO A 136 3.10 -15.11 3.26
C PRO A 136 2.24 -15.13 2.00
N GLY A 137 2.53 -14.24 1.05
CA GLY A 137 1.69 -14.09 -0.12
C GLY A 137 1.95 -12.80 -0.89
N VAL A 138 1.03 -12.50 -1.81
CA VAL A 138 1.03 -11.31 -2.66
C VAL A 138 -0.29 -10.58 -2.41
N TRP A 139 -0.21 -9.40 -1.81
CA TRP A 139 -1.35 -8.71 -1.21
C TRP A 139 -1.52 -7.31 -1.80
N PHE A 140 -2.70 -7.07 -2.35
CA PHE A 140 -3.02 -5.79 -2.99
C PHE A 140 -3.36 -4.72 -1.95
N ILE A 141 -2.83 -3.51 -2.14
CA ILE A 141 -3.25 -2.30 -1.43
C ILE A 141 -3.83 -1.36 -2.46
N HIS A 142 -5.06 -0.91 -2.26
CA HIS A 142 -5.70 -0.01 -3.21
C HIS A 142 -6.73 0.92 -2.58
N CYS A 143 -7.02 2.01 -3.28
CA CYS A 143 -8.21 2.80 -3.01
C CYS A 143 -9.46 1.99 -3.44
N HIS A 144 -10.42 1.82 -2.55
CA HIS A 144 -11.66 1.07 -2.77
C HIS A 144 -12.71 1.86 -3.58
N LEU A 145 -12.32 3.02 -4.12
CA LEU A 145 -13.06 3.68 -5.20
C LEU A 145 -12.54 3.13 -6.52
N GLU A 146 -13.36 2.34 -7.20
CA GLU A 146 -12.98 1.60 -8.42
C GLU A 146 -12.33 2.49 -9.49
N ARG A 147 -12.82 3.71 -9.65
CA ARG A 147 -12.22 4.70 -10.56
C ARG A 147 -10.78 5.04 -10.20
N HIS A 148 -10.46 5.16 -8.92
CA HIS A 148 -9.09 5.47 -8.49
C HIS A 148 -8.19 4.23 -8.57
N SER A 149 -8.71 3.04 -8.30
CA SER A 149 -7.95 1.80 -8.50
C SER A 149 -7.63 1.58 -9.97
N SER A 150 -8.61 1.71 -10.86
CA SER A 150 -8.36 1.63 -12.33
C SER A 150 -7.44 2.74 -12.88
N TRP A 151 -7.26 3.85 -12.16
CA TRP A 151 -6.26 4.89 -12.49
C TRP A 151 -4.86 4.63 -11.88
N GLY A 152 -4.71 3.53 -11.12
CA GLY A 152 -3.43 3.10 -10.57
C GLY A 152 -3.15 3.59 -9.15
N MET A 153 -4.18 3.92 -8.35
CA MET A 153 -4.02 4.26 -6.93
C MET A 153 -3.83 3.00 -6.07
N ASP A 154 -2.83 2.21 -6.43
CA ASP A 154 -2.57 0.89 -5.88
C ASP A 154 -1.08 0.63 -5.68
N THR A 155 -0.77 -0.43 -4.94
CA THR A 155 0.52 -1.11 -4.91
C THR A 155 0.32 -2.54 -4.38
N VAL A 156 1.41 -3.31 -4.25
CA VAL A 156 1.40 -4.68 -3.76
C VAL A 156 2.43 -4.86 -2.67
N LEU A 157 2.05 -5.56 -1.60
CA LEU A 157 2.98 -6.12 -0.64
C LEU A 157 3.24 -7.58 -0.98
N ILE A 158 4.51 -7.98 -1.06
CA ILE A 158 4.89 -9.38 -1.15
C ILE A 158 5.55 -9.78 0.16
N VAL A 159 4.88 -10.64 0.91
CA VAL A 159 5.39 -11.19 2.17
C VAL A 159 6.07 -12.52 1.86
N ARG A 160 7.39 -12.57 2.09
CA ARG A 160 8.19 -13.78 1.87
C ARG A 160 7.77 -14.91 2.81
N ASN A 161 8.11 -16.14 2.44
CA ASN A 161 7.99 -17.29 3.33
C ASN A 161 8.83 -17.10 4.60
N GLY A 162 8.28 -17.53 5.73
CA GLY A 162 9.00 -17.77 6.97
C GLY A 162 9.76 -19.10 6.96
N LYS A 163 10.14 -19.57 8.14
CA LYS A 163 11.07 -20.71 8.30
C LYS A 163 10.41 -22.09 8.17
N THR A 164 9.09 -22.18 8.24
CA THR A 164 8.35 -23.46 8.26
C THR A 164 7.37 -23.56 7.10
N ARG A 165 6.88 -24.78 6.84
CA ARG A 165 5.79 -25.00 5.88
C ARG A 165 4.50 -24.26 6.25
N ALA A 166 4.19 -24.13 7.55
CA ALA A 166 3.02 -23.40 8.02
C ALA A 166 3.14 -21.89 7.79
N THR A 167 4.35 -21.37 7.80
CA THR A 167 4.67 -19.96 7.53
C THR A 167 5.12 -19.78 6.07
N SER A 168 4.71 -20.64 5.15
CA SER A 168 5.04 -20.53 3.73
C SER A 168 3.79 -20.48 2.88
N MET A 169 3.85 -19.77 1.76
CA MET A 169 2.76 -19.70 0.80
C MET A 169 2.42 -21.09 0.27
N ARG A 170 1.14 -21.36 0.09
CA ARG A 170 0.65 -22.64 -0.45
C ARG A 170 1.06 -22.80 -1.92
N PRO A 171 1.22 -24.04 -2.41
CA PRO A 171 1.43 -24.26 -3.83
C PRO A 171 0.22 -23.79 -4.64
N PRO A 172 0.43 -23.33 -5.89
CA PRO A 172 -0.63 -22.93 -6.79
C PRO A 172 -1.58 -24.10 -7.07
N PRO A 173 -2.92 -23.89 -7.04
CA PRO A 173 -3.88 -24.89 -7.51
C PRO A 173 -3.64 -25.28 -8.97
N ALA A 174 -3.91 -26.54 -9.33
CA ALA A 174 -3.75 -27.03 -10.71
C ALA A 174 -4.69 -26.33 -11.71
N SER A 175 -5.81 -25.79 -11.24
CA SER A 175 -6.84 -25.11 -12.03
C SER A 175 -6.67 -23.60 -12.09
N LEU A 176 -5.48 -23.06 -11.76
CA LEU A 176 -5.20 -21.63 -11.93
C LEU A 176 -5.38 -21.24 -13.41
N PRO A 177 -6.17 -20.19 -13.71
CA PRO A 177 -6.33 -19.70 -15.08
C PRO A 177 -4.97 -19.34 -15.69
N SER A 178 -4.82 -19.59 -17.00
CA SER A 178 -3.63 -19.14 -17.73
C SER A 178 -3.66 -17.63 -17.92
N CYS A 179 -2.53 -16.98 -17.68
CA CYS A 179 -2.30 -15.61 -18.15
C CYS A 179 -2.36 -15.56 -19.69
N SER A 180 -2.99 -14.52 -20.24
CA SER A 180 -3.09 -14.24 -21.68
C SER A 180 -2.43 -12.93 -22.04
#